data_AF-A0A060BZE3-F1
#
_entry.id   AF-A0A060BZE3-F1
#
_cell.length_a   1.000
_cell.length_b   1.000
_cell.length_c   1.000
_cell.angle_alpha   90.00
_cell.angle_beta   90.00
_cell.angle_gamma   90.00
#
_symmetry.space_group_name_H-M   'P 1'
#
loop_
_entity.id
_entity.type
_entity.pdbx_description
1 polymer ?
#
loop_
_entity_poly.entity_id
_entity_poly.type
_entity_poly.pdbx_seq_one_letter_code
_entity_poly.pdbx_strand_id
1 'polypeptide(L)'
;MESWLRALLVNFTNPAGLVTEALARHAPNVPSVGVCNVGITAKMHMIKALEEMTGTEIDPATAQLNTLGLNHLTWHRGFTVDGEEMWPLLLNATLRELSAGHDPEWTPELVNSLQYIPNYYLEYFYYTDKMIEAQKQWPPSR
;
A
#
# COMPACT_ATOMS: atom_id res chain seq x y z
N MET A 1 -0.34 -28.93 27.65
CA MET A 1 -0.97 -27.59 27.60
C MET A 1 0.00 -26.48 27.21
N GLU A 2 1.33 -26.70 27.20
CA GLU A 2 2.33 -25.64 26.96
C GLU A 2 2.61 -25.30 25.48
N SER A 3 2.10 -26.07 24.52
CA SER A 3 2.43 -25.90 23.09
C SER A 3 1.73 -24.71 22.40
N TRP A 4 0.64 -24.18 22.97
CA TRP A 4 -0.14 -23.10 22.36
C TRP A 4 0.47 -21.71 22.57
N LEU A 5 1.38 -21.57 23.54
CA LEU A 5 2.07 -20.30 23.85
C LEU A 5 3.08 -19.86 22.77
N ARG A 6 3.25 -20.64 21.70
CA ARG A 6 4.17 -20.34 20.59
C ARG A 6 3.48 -20.05 19.25
N ALA A 7 2.14 -20.04 19.22
CA ALA A 7 1.41 -19.74 17.99
C ALA A 7 1.49 -18.23 17.67
N LEU A 8 1.65 -17.90 16.39
CA LEU A 8 1.56 -16.52 15.89
C LEU A 8 0.08 -16.16 15.72
N LEU A 9 -0.37 -15.13 16.45
CA LEU A 9 -1.69 -14.53 16.23
C LEU A 9 -1.62 -13.64 14.99
N VAL A 10 -2.35 -14.02 13.94
CA VAL A 10 -2.47 -13.22 12.72
C VAL A 10 -3.80 -12.45 12.75
N ASN A 11 -3.73 -11.12 12.88
CA ASN A 11 -4.90 -10.27 12.95
C ASN A 11 -5.26 -9.68 11.57
N PHE A 12 -6.45 -10.02 11.09
CA PHE A 12 -7.08 -9.42 9.90
C PHE A 12 -8.19 -8.40 10.26
N THR A 13 -8.52 -8.26 11.54
CA THR A 13 -9.63 -7.40 11.99
C THR A 13 -9.19 -5.95 12.02
N ASN A 14 -10.00 -5.09 11.39
CA ASN A 14 -9.82 -3.65 11.46
C ASN A 14 -10.36 -3.05 12.76
N PRO A 15 -9.74 -1.97 13.29
CA PRO A 15 -8.55 -1.28 12.77
C PRO A 15 -7.25 -2.05 13.06
N ALA A 16 -6.61 -2.60 12.02
CA ALA A 16 -5.59 -3.64 12.18
C ALA A 16 -4.35 -3.14 12.92
N GLY A 17 -3.94 -1.89 12.65
CA GLY A 17 -2.85 -1.24 13.37
C GLY A 17 -3.13 -1.08 14.87
N LEU A 18 -4.32 -0.60 15.24
CA LEU A 18 -4.68 -0.38 16.66
C LEU A 18 -4.86 -1.68 17.44
N VAL A 19 -5.46 -2.70 16.81
CA VAL A 19 -5.58 -4.04 17.44
C VAL A 19 -4.19 -4.64 17.68
N THR A 20 -3.29 -4.53 16.70
CA THR A 20 -1.92 -5.04 16.84
C THR A 20 -1.13 -4.26 17.89
N GLU A 21 -1.29 -2.95 17.96
CA GLU A 21 -0.69 -2.10 19.00
C GLU A 21 -1.19 -2.48 20.41
N ALA A 22 -2.49 -2.74 20.55
CA ALA A 22 -3.06 -3.17 21.82
C ALA A 22 -2.49 -4.52 22.29
N LEU A 23 -2.33 -5.48 21.37
CA LEU A 23 -1.66 -6.76 21.64
C LEU A 23 -0.21 -6.54 22.07
N ALA A 24 0.54 -5.71 21.35
CA ALA A 24 1.93 -5.40 21.67
C ALA A 24 2.10 -4.77 23.07
N ARG A 25 1.17 -3.88 23.49
CA ARG A 25 1.24 -3.19 24.79
C ARG A 25 0.73 -4.03 25.95
N HIS A 26 -0.36 -4.76 25.77
CA HIS A 26 -1.10 -5.39 26.86
C HIS A 26 -0.97 -6.91 26.90
N ALA A 27 -0.45 -7.52 25.84
CA ALA A 27 -0.16 -8.95 25.76
C ALA A 27 1.19 -9.21 25.06
N PRO A 28 2.31 -8.60 25.51
CA PRO A 28 3.60 -8.66 24.81
C PRO A 28 4.18 -10.08 24.66
N ASN A 29 3.70 -11.04 25.47
CA ASN A 29 4.10 -12.44 25.40
C ASN A 29 3.33 -13.24 24.34
N VAL A 30 2.37 -12.62 23.64
CA VAL A 30 1.64 -13.22 22.51
C VAL A 30 2.31 -12.74 21.23
N PRO A 31 3.02 -13.59 20.48
CA PRO A 31 3.53 -13.22 19.17
C PRO A 31 2.35 -12.85 18.27
N SER A 32 2.32 -11.62 17.76
CA SER A 32 1.22 -11.14 16.93
C SER A 32 1.70 -10.35 15.72
N VAL A 33 0.99 -10.49 14.60
CA VAL A 33 1.17 -9.68 13.40
C VAL A 33 -0.19 -9.20 12.90
N GLY A 34 -0.28 -7.91 12.59
CA GLY A 34 -1.41 -7.34 11.86
C GLY A 34 -1.13 -7.36 10.36
N VAL A 35 -2.13 -7.75 9.57
CA VAL A 35 -1.97 -7.86 8.11
C VAL A 35 -3.02 -7.02 7.38
N CYS A 36 -2.65 -6.53 6.20
CA CYS A 36 -3.54 -5.87 5.25
C CYS A 36 -3.09 -6.18 3.83
N ASN A 37 -3.99 -6.03 2.85
CA ASN A 37 -3.70 -6.42 1.48
C ASN A 37 -3.09 -5.30 0.61
N VAL A 38 -3.02 -4.06 1.11
CA VAL A 38 -2.54 -2.90 0.32
C VAL A 38 -1.17 -3.18 -0.29
N GLY A 39 -0.19 -3.62 0.51
CA GLY A 39 1.17 -3.82 0.04
C GLY A 39 1.29 -4.91 -1.02
N ILE A 40 0.58 -6.04 -0.86
CA ILE A 40 0.60 -7.10 -1.86
C ILE A 40 -0.11 -6.68 -3.15
N THR A 41 -1.24 -5.99 -3.05
CA THR A 41 -1.95 -5.46 -4.22
C THR A 41 -1.08 -4.47 -5.00
N ALA A 42 -0.43 -3.52 -4.31
CA ALA A 42 0.48 -2.57 -4.93
C ALA A 42 1.65 -3.28 -5.63
N LYS A 43 2.27 -4.28 -4.99
CA LYS A 43 3.33 -5.09 -5.57
C LYS A 43 2.87 -5.78 -6.87
N MET A 44 1.72 -6.43 -6.85
CA MET A 44 1.21 -7.13 -8.03
C MET A 44 0.86 -6.17 -9.18
N HIS A 45 0.33 -4.98 -8.88
CA HIS A 45 0.09 -3.95 -9.89
C HIS A 45 1.40 -3.44 -10.53
N MET A 46 2.43 -3.21 -9.71
CA MET A 46 3.75 -2.79 -10.21
C MET A 46 4.43 -3.86 -11.06
N ILE A 47 4.31 -5.14 -10.68
CA ILE A 47 4.75 -6.26 -11.51
C ILE A 47 4.08 -6.19 -12.88
N LYS A 48 2.75 -6.16 -12.91
CA LYS A 48 1.99 -6.13 -14.16
C LYS A 48 2.38 -4.94 -15.05
N ALA A 49 2.55 -3.75 -14.46
CA ALA A 49 2.99 -2.57 -15.20
C ALA A 49 4.38 -2.75 -15.81
N LEU A 50 5.33 -3.38 -15.09
CA LEU A 50 6.65 -3.69 -15.63
C LEU A 50 6.58 -4.74 -16.74
N GLU A 51 5.77 -5.78 -16.59
CA GLU A 51 5.57 -6.80 -17.63
C GLU A 51 5.00 -6.19 -18.91
N GLU A 52 4.03 -5.29 -18.80
CA GLU A 52 3.44 -4.57 -19.94
C GLU A 52 4.47 -3.63 -20.62
N MET A 53 5.35 -2.99 -19.85
CA MET A 53 6.36 -2.08 -20.37
C MET A 53 7.57 -2.80 -20.99
N THR A 54 7.94 -3.97 -20.47
CA THR A 54 9.16 -4.68 -20.87
C THR A 54 8.91 -5.90 -21.75
N GLY A 55 7.66 -6.39 -21.79
CA GLY A 55 7.30 -7.63 -22.48
C GLY A 55 7.88 -8.89 -21.84
N THR A 56 8.37 -8.80 -20.60
CA THR A 56 9.02 -9.91 -19.86
C THR A 56 8.17 -10.28 -18.66
N GLU A 57 7.87 -11.56 -18.49
CA GLU A 57 7.19 -12.09 -17.29
C GLU A 57 8.10 -11.99 -16.07
N ILE A 58 7.55 -11.58 -14.93
CA ILE A 58 8.30 -11.35 -13.69
C ILE A 58 7.81 -12.32 -12.61
N ASP A 59 8.72 -13.10 -12.03
CA ASP A 59 8.41 -13.92 -10.86
C ASP A 59 8.12 -13.02 -9.64
N PRO A 60 6.89 -13.03 -9.07
CA PRO A 60 6.60 -12.25 -7.88
C PRO A 60 7.49 -12.58 -6.69
N ALA A 61 8.13 -13.75 -6.63
CA ALA A 61 9.04 -14.10 -5.54
C ALA A 61 10.34 -13.28 -5.54
N THR A 62 10.79 -12.79 -6.71
CA THR A 62 12.02 -12.00 -6.84
C THR A 62 11.78 -10.50 -6.76
N ALA A 63 10.51 -10.09 -6.86
CA ALA A 63 10.08 -8.71 -6.73
C ALA A 63 9.95 -8.26 -5.26
N GLN A 64 10.55 -7.12 -4.89
CA GLN A 64 10.45 -6.56 -3.54
C GLN A 64 9.95 -5.12 -3.57
N LEU A 65 8.83 -4.90 -2.88
CA LEU A 65 8.24 -3.58 -2.68
C LEU A 65 8.78 -2.95 -1.39
N ASN A 66 9.33 -1.74 -1.49
CA ASN A 66 9.74 -0.95 -0.34
C ASN A 66 8.59 0.00 0.06
N THR A 67 8.00 -0.26 1.22
CA THR A 67 6.90 0.51 1.80
C THR A 67 7.27 1.05 3.17
N LEU A 68 6.83 2.27 3.47
CA LEU A 68 6.99 2.89 4.78
C LEU A 68 5.63 3.33 5.35
N GLY A 69 5.50 3.35 6.67
CA GLY A 69 4.33 3.91 7.36
C GLY A 69 3.62 2.93 8.29
N LEU A 70 2.36 3.24 8.59
CA LEU A 70 1.48 2.45 9.47
C LEU A 70 0.34 1.81 8.65
N ASN A 71 -0.44 0.92 9.25
CA ASN A 71 -1.63 0.37 8.59
C ASN A 71 -2.54 1.48 8.05
N HIS A 72 -2.85 1.44 6.75
CA HIS A 72 -3.61 2.46 5.99
C HIS A 72 -3.00 3.87 5.93
N LEU A 73 -1.78 4.04 6.43
CA LEU A 73 -0.97 5.26 6.33
C LEU A 73 0.39 4.87 5.76
N THR A 74 0.41 4.46 4.49
CA THR A 74 1.61 3.93 3.84
C THR A 74 1.98 4.65 2.54
N TRP A 75 3.29 4.76 2.28
CA TRP A 75 3.83 5.20 0.99
C TRP A 75 4.75 4.12 0.42
N HIS A 76 4.66 3.91 -0.89
CA HIS A 76 5.58 3.06 -1.65
C HIS A 76 6.71 3.93 -2.21
N ARG A 77 7.94 3.48 -2.05
CA ARG A 77 9.13 4.32 -2.31
C ARG A 77 10.30 3.62 -3.01
N GLY A 78 10.06 2.42 -3.50
CA GLY A 78 11.11 1.59 -4.09
C GLY A 78 10.55 0.26 -4.56
N PHE A 79 11.11 -0.28 -5.63
CA PHE A 79 10.70 -1.56 -6.17
C PHE A 79 11.88 -2.22 -6.86
N THR A 80 12.22 -3.44 -6.45
CA THR A 80 13.30 -4.21 -7.08
C THR A 80 12.77 -5.50 -7.69
N VAL A 81 13.40 -5.98 -8.76
CA VAL A 81 13.15 -7.30 -9.37
C VAL A 81 14.52 -7.93 -9.60
N ASP A 82 14.73 -9.16 -9.13
CA ASP A 82 16.03 -9.85 -9.18
C ASP A 82 17.21 -9.03 -8.60
N GLY A 83 16.90 -8.14 -7.65
CA GLY A 83 17.87 -7.22 -7.04
C GLY A 83 18.17 -5.96 -7.86
N GLU A 84 17.60 -5.80 -9.05
CA GLU A 84 17.71 -4.60 -9.88
C GLU A 84 16.63 -3.57 -9.53
N GLU A 85 17.00 -2.29 -9.51
CA GLU A 85 16.12 -1.18 -9.13
C GLU A 85 15.21 -0.74 -10.28
N MET A 86 13.90 -0.83 -10.05
CA MET A 86 12.85 -0.55 -11.04
C MET A 86 12.00 0.68 -10.71
N TRP A 87 12.17 1.28 -9.52
CA TRP A 87 11.38 2.41 -9.06
C TRP A 87 11.42 3.62 -10.00
N PRO A 88 12.59 4.06 -10.54
CA PRO A 88 12.60 5.20 -11.46
C PRO A 88 11.76 4.96 -12.71
N LEU A 89 11.72 3.72 -13.22
CA LEU A 89 10.93 3.35 -14.38
C LEU A 89 9.43 3.40 -14.05
N LEU A 90 9.04 2.78 -12.93
CA LEU A 90 7.66 2.77 -12.43
C LEU A 90 7.15 4.18 -12.11
N LEU A 91 7.92 4.97 -11.37
CA LEU A 91 7.55 6.32 -10.96
C LEU A 91 7.34 7.23 -12.18
N ASN A 92 8.21 7.14 -13.19
CA ASN A 92 8.05 7.89 -14.44
C ASN A 92 6.83 7.42 -15.25
N ALA A 93 6.51 6.12 -15.23
CA ALA A 93 5.29 5.61 -15.85
C ALA A 93 4.04 6.14 -15.13
N THR A 94 4.02 6.07 -13.80
CA THR A 94 2.94 6.62 -12.97
C THR A 94 2.76 8.12 -13.20
N LEU A 95 3.83 8.91 -13.22
CA LEU A 95 3.72 10.35 -13.49
C LEU A 95 3.11 10.65 -14.87
N ARG A 96 3.48 9.87 -15.90
CA ARG A 96 2.88 10.00 -17.24
C ARG A 96 1.40 9.66 -17.24
N GLU A 97 1.01 8.58 -16.56
CA GLU A 97 -0.39 8.16 -16.42
C GLU A 97 -1.22 9.23 -15.69
N LEU A 98 -0.75 9.71 -14.54
CA LEU A 98 -1.42 10.76 -13.78
C LEU A 98 -1.56 12.05 -14.60
N SER A 99 -0.55 12.41 -15.39
CA SER A 99 -0.58 13.62 -16.23
C SER A 99 -1.54 13.51 -17.43
N ALA A 100 -1.82 12.29 -17.88
CA ALA A 100 -2.76 12.02 -18.97
C ALA A 100 -4.21 11.83 -18.49
N GLY A 101 -4.42 11.56 -17.20
CA GLY A 101 -5.74 11.35 -16.61
C GLY A 101 -6.55 12.64 -16.48
N HIS A 102 -7.87 12.55 -16.71
CA HIS A 102 -8.77 13.69 -16.54
C HIS A 102 -9.07 14.01 -15.06
N ASP A 103 -9.17 12.99 -14.22
CA ASP A 103 -9.31 13.08 -12.76
C ASP A 103 -8.42 11.99 -12.13
N PRO A 104 -7.09 12.19 -12.11
CA PRO A 104 -6.17 11.19 -11.60
C PRO A 104 -6.35 11.01 -10.09
N GLU A 105 -6.08 9.79 -9.59
CA GLU A 105 -6.13 9.48 -8.15
C GLU A 105 -5.23 10.42 -7.34
N TRP A 106 -4.03 10.71 -7.86
CA TRP A 106 -3.09 11.66 -7.29
C TRP A 106 -2.74 12.75 -8.30
N THR A 107 -2.53 13.98 -7.82
CA THR A 107 -1.98 15.02 -8.68
C THR A 107 -0.52 14.67 -9.06
N PRO A 108 -0.10 14.86 -10.33
CA PRO A 108 1.28 14.63 -10.74
C PRO A 108 2.28 15.40 -9.88
N GLU A 109 1.93 16.61 -9.44
CA GLU A 109 2.77 17.46 -8.59
C GLU A 109 3.02 16.84 -7.22
N LEU A 110 2.01 16.18 -6.63
CA LEU A 110 2.15 15.51 -5.33
C LEU A 110 3.16 14.35 -5.43
N VAL A 111 2.94 13.46 -6.39
CA VAL A 111 3.82 12.29 -6.60
C VAL A 111 5.22 12.75 -7.01
N ASN A 112 5.35 13.77 -7.86
CA ASN A 112 6.64 14.31 -8.27
C ASN A 112 7.37 14.99 -7.10
N SER A 113 6.66 15.61 -6.17
CA SER A 113 7.29 16.22 -4.98
C SER A 113 7.73 15.18 -3.96
N LEU A 114 6.91 14.14 -3.74
CA LEU A 114 7.21 13.07 -2.79
C LEU A 114 8.25 12.09 -3.30
N GLN A 115 8.30 11.88 -4.62
CA GLN A 115 8.97 10.74 -5.28
C GLN A 115 8.45 9.36 -4.83
N TYR A 116 7.34 9.34 -4.08
CA TYR A 116 6.68 8.18 -3.51
C TYR A 116 5.25 8.09 -4.04
N ILE A 117 4.72 6.87 -4.12
CA ILE A 117 3.32 6.62 -4.49
C ILE A 117 2.54 6.39 -3.19
N PRO A 118 1.59 7.26 -2.82
CA PRO A 118 0.76 7.05 -1.65
C PRO A 118 -0.21 5.88 -1.85
N ASN A 119 -0.56 5.19 -0.76
CA ASN A 119 -1.71 4.29 -0.72
C ASN A 119 -3.02 5.09 -0.84
N TYR A 120 -4.02 4.54 -1.55
CA TYR A 120 -5.36 5.14 -1.75
C TYR A 120 -6.05 5.64 -0.46
N TYR A 121 -5.79 5.03 0.70
CA TYR A 121 -6.32 5.56 1.97
C TYR A 121 -5.83 6.96 2.31
N LEU A 122 -4.70 7.41 1.76
CA LEU A 122 -4.21 8.76 1.96
C LEU A 122 -5.00 9.82 1.17
N GLU A 123 -5.97 9.45 0.33
CA GLU A 123 -6.88 10.42 -0.29
C GLU A 123 -7.69 11.15 0.79
N TYR A 124 -8.04 10.46 1.88
CA TYR A 124 -8.68 11.06 3.04
C TYR A 124 -7.80 12.10 3.75
N PHE A 125 -6.48 12.04 3.58
CA PHE A 125 -5.52 12.97 4.17
C PHE A 125 -5.12 14.10 3.22
N TYR A 126 -4.75 13.79 1.97
CA TYR A 126 -4.33 14.79 1.00
C TYR A 126 -5.50 15.50 0.33
N TYR A 127 -6.65 14.84 0.19
CA TYR A 127 -7.82 15.33 -0.53
C TYR A 127 -9.11 15.22 0.30
N THR A 128 -9.04 15.55 1.59
CA THR A 128 -10.16 15.42 2.54
C THR A 128 -11.47 16.04 2.01
N ASP A 129 -11.42 17.25 1.45
CA ASP A 129 -12.61 17.92 0.91
C ASP A 129 -13.23 17.18 -0.28
N LYS A 130 -12.38 16.66 -1.20
CA LYS A 130 -12.83 15.81 -2.34
C LYS A 130 -13.55 14.57 -1.82
N MET A 131 -12.96 13.90 -0.83
CA MET A 131 -13.53 12.68 -0.25
C MET A 131 -14.85 12.94 0.50
N ILE A 132 -14.93 14.04 1.25
CA ILE A 132 -16.17 14.44 1.93
C ILE A 132 -17.27 14.72 0.91
N GLU A 133 -16.97 15.46 -0.17
CA GLU A 133 -17.98 15.76 -1.20
C GLU A 133 -18.47 14.51 -1.91
N ALA A 134 -17.55 13.59 -2.27
CA ALA A 134 -17.91 12.29 -2.84
C ALA A 134 -18.82 11.47 -1.89
N GLN A 135 -18.52 11.49 -0.59
CA GLN A 135 -19.33 10.80 0.43
C GLN A 135 -20.74 11.37 0.60
N LYS A 136 -20.95 12.68 0.41
CA LYS A 136 -22.30 13.27 0.47
C LYS A 136 -23.23 12.71 -0.61
N GLN A 137 -22.68 12.30 -1.74
CA GLN A 137 -23.42 11.69 -2.85
C GLN A 137 -23.53 10.17 -2.70
N TRP A 138 -22.83 9.57 -1.73
CA TRP A 138 -22.78 8.13 -1.54
C TRP A 138 -24.11 7.65 -0.93
N PRO A 139 -24.74 6.61 -1.50
CA PRO A 139 -25.95 6.04 -0.91
C PRO A 139 -25.60 5.47 0.47
N PRO A 140 -26.47 5.58 1.49
CA PRO A 140 -26.18 5.05 2.82
C PRO A 140 -25.72 3.59 2.71
N SER A 141 -24.57 3.27 3.33
CA SER A 141 -24.10 1.89 3.43
C SER A 141 -25.19 1.07 4.10
N ARG A 142 -25.60 -0.03 3.45
CA ARG A 142 -26.61 -0.96 3.99
C ARG A 142 -26.16 -1.56 5.32
#